data_AF-W9WQI0-F1
#
_entry.id   AF-W9WQI0-F1
#
_cell.length_a   1.000
_cell.length_b   1.000
_cell.length_c   1.000
_cell.angle_alpha   90.00
_cell.angle_beta   90.00
_cell.angle_gamma   90.00
#
_symmetry.space_group_name_H-M   'P 1'
#
loop_
_entity.id
_entity.type
_entity.pdbx_description
1 polymer ?
#
loop_
_entity_poly.entity_id
_entity_poly.type
_entity_poly.pdbx_seq_one_letter_code
_entity_poly.pdbx_strand_id
1 'polypeptide(L)'
;MFTWYTHAKTYYVYLADVYRAGLFDPHTVPAEFSDSRWFQRGRTLQELMASKDISVDTRDWTWIGTKSSLIEVLQTIGVSQAALTLERGFLDYSLTQRMSWASK
;
A
#
# COMPACT_ATOMS: atom_id res chain seq x y z
N MET A 1 -8.24 -13.15 8.25
CA MET A 1 -7.98 -11.70 8.11
C MET A 1 -8.10 -11.24 6.67
N PHE A 2 -7.39 -11.84 5.70
CA PHE A 2 -7.52 -11.51 4.26
C PHE A 2 -8.96 -11.40 3.75
N THR A 3 -9.82 -12.38 4.09
CA THR A 3 -11.25 -12.39 3.70
C THR A 3 -12.03 -11.17 4.20
N TRP A 4 -11.65 -10.59 5.34
CA TRP A 4 -12.31 -9.43 5.92
C TRP A 4 -11.97 -8.18 5.11
N TYR A 5 -10.72 -8.06 4.67
CA TYR A 5 -10.27 -6.99 3.81
C TYR A 5 -10.83 -7.12 2.38
N THR A 6 -11.03 -8.33 1.85
CA THR A 6 -11.64 -8.53 0.52
C THR A 6 -13.12 -8.16 0.46
N HIS A 7 -13.83 -8.21 1.59
CA HIS A 7 -15.23 -7.81 1.68
C HIS A 7 -15.41 -6.36 2.14
N ALA A 8 -14.34 -5.68 2.52
CA ALA A 8 -14.40 -4.26 2.87
C ALA A 8 -14.64 -3.43 1.60
N LYS A 9 -15.58 -2.48 1.68
CA LYS A 9 -15.81 -1.51 0.60
C LYS A 9 -14.61 -0.59 0.43
N THR A 10 -14.01 -0.16 1.54
CA THR A 10 -12.85 0.73 1.56
C THR A 10 -11.96 0.36 2.73
N TYR A 11 -10.66 0.30 2.50
CA TYR A 11 -9.66 0.12 3.54
C TYR A 11 -8.90 1.43 3.77
N TYR A 12 -8.81 1.86 5.03
CA TYR A 12 -8.10 3.08 5.38
C TYR A 12 -6.74 2.74 5.97
N VAL A 13 -5.70 3.34 5.42
CA VAL A 13 -4.32 3.22 5.89
C VAL A 13 -3.93 4.56 6.51
N TYR A 14 -3.68 4.53 7.81
CA TYR A 14 -3.22 5.69 8.55
C TYR A 14 -1.71 5.60 8.82
N LEU A 15 -0.95 6.51 8.22
CA LEU A 15 0.51 6.57 8.32
C LEU A 15 0.93 7.51 9.46
N ALA A 16 0.97 6.96 10.68
CA ALA A 16 1.25 7.73 11.91
C ALA A 16 2.65 8.37 11.97
N ASP A 17 3.57 7.96 11.10
CA ASP A 17 4.95 8.43 10.99
C ASP A 17 5.20 9.36 9.80
N VAL A 18 4.18 9.65 8.99
CA VAL A 18 4.26 10.62 7.89
C VAL A 18 3.60 11.92 8.34
N TYR A 19 4.36 13.02 8.41
CA TYR A 19 3.92 14.31 8.97
C TYR A 19 3.65 15.37 7.90
N ARG A 20 4.15 15.17 6.66
CA ARG A 20 4.14 16.18 5.59
C ARG A 20 3.13 15.87 4.51
N ALA A 21 1.90 16.29 4.73
CA ALA A 21 0.83 16.08 3.75
C ALA A 21 0.56 17.29 2.85
N GLY A 22 0.92 18.51 3.27
CA GLY A 22 0.70 19.73 2.49
C GLY A 22 1.57 19.91 1.25
N LEU A 23 2.49 18.97 0.98
CA LEU A 23 3.42 18.98 -0.16
C LEU A 23 3.43 17.63 -0.88
N PHE A 24 2.41 16.79 -0.66
CA PHE A 24 2.35 15.48 -1.32
C PHE A 24 1.98 15.67 -2.78
N ASP A 25 2.99 15.83 -3.63
CA ASP A 25 2.84 15.70 -5.07
C ASP A 25 2.88 14.21 -5.41
N PRO A 26 1.82 13.64 -6.01
CA PRO A 26 1.79 12.24 -6.45
C PRO A 26 2.98 11.86 -7.35
N HIS A 27 3.62 12.84 -8.00
CA HIS A 27 4.77 12.65 -8.87
C HIS A 27 6.12 12.75 -8.15
N THR A 28 6.18 13.31 -6.94
CA THR A 28 7.38 13.35 -6.11
C THR A 28 7.12 12.66 -4.78
N VAL A 29 7.41 11.36 -4.76
CA VAL A 29 7.34 10.51 -3.57
C VAL A 29 8.23 11.10 -2.46
N PRO A 30 7.67 11.58 -1.34
CA PRO A 30 8.49 11.95 -0.21
C PRO A 30 9.15 10.70 0.35
N ALA A 31 10.45 10.72 0.61
CA ALA A 31 11.16 9.59 1.22
C ALA A 31 10.45 9.08 2.50
N GLU A 32 9.84 10.00 3.26
CA GLU A 32 9.03 9.72 4.45
C GLU A 32 7.87 8.74 4.19
N PHE A 33 7.26 8.75 2.99
CA PHE A 33 6.19 7.82 2.62
C PHE A 33 6.74 6.41 2.45
N SER A 34 7.73 6.23 1.57
CA SER A 34 8.33 4.93 1.28
C SER A 34 9.00 4.29 2.50
N ASP A 35 9.51 5.13 3.41
CA ASP A 35 10.14 4.71 4.67
C ASP A 35 9.15 4.54 5.83
N SER A 36 7.84 4.75 5.60
CA SER A 36 6.84 4.55 6.65
C SER A 36 6.89 3.12 7.19
N ARG A 37 6.75 3.00 8.51
CA ARG A 37 6.65 1.71 9.22
C ARG A 37 5.52 0.85 8.72
N TRP A 38 4.49 1.42 8.08
CA TRP A 38 3.46 0.61 7.45
C TRP A 38 4.09 -0.28 6.36
N PHE A 39 4.98 0.23 5.52
CA PHE A 39 5.64 -0.57 4.47
C PHE A 39 6.62 -1.63 5.00
N GLN A 40 7.12 -1.45 6.22
CA GLN A 40 8.01 -2.40 6.92
C GLN A 40 7.25 -3.51 7.66
N ARG A 41 5.91 -3.47 7.67
CA ARG A 41 5.10 -4.54 8.27
C ARG A 41 4.93 -5.65 7.23
N GLY A 42 5.29 -6.87 7.59
CA GLY A 42 5.09 -8.06 6.73
C GLY A 42 3.63 -8.41 6.37
N ARG A 43 2.63 -7.57 6.74
CA ARG A 43 1.21 -7.74 6.39
C ARG A 43 0.71 -6.77 5.31
N THR A 44 1.51 -5.77 4.97
CA THR A 44 1.13 -4.66 4.07
C THR A 44 0.70 -5.14 2.70
N LEU A 45 1.35 -6.17 2.18
CA LEU A 45 0.97 -6.79 0.94
C LEU A 45 -0.44 -7.40 0.99
N GLN A 46 -0.78 -8.12 2.07
CA GLN A 46 -2.10 -8.74 2.18
C GLN A 46 -3.19 -7.67 2.22
N GLU A 47 -2.91 -6.54 2.85
CA GLU A 47 -3.81 -5.39 2.90
C GLU A 47 -3.96 -4.74 1.51
N LEU A 48 -2.85 -4.52 0.79
CA LEU A 48 -2.81 -3.99 -0.58
C LEU A 48 -3.55 -4.88 -1.59
N MET A 49 -3.41 -6.19 -1.45
CA MET A 49 -3.95 -7.19 -2.37
C MET A 49 -5.36 -7.66 -2.02
N ALA A 50 -5.87 -7.34 -0.83
CA ALA A 50 -7.22 -7.73 -0.45
C ALA A 50 -8.26 -6.70 -0.87
N SER A 51 -7.99 -5.41 -0.68
CA SER A 51 -8.96 -4.36 -1.01
C SER A 51 -8.71 -3.74 -2.38
N LYS A 52 -9.80 -3.50 -3.13
CA LYS A 52 -9.76 -2.71 -4.38
C LYS A 52 -9.52 -1.23 -4.08
N ASP A 53 -10.20 -0.73 -3.05
CA ASP A 53 -10.15 0.67 -2.65
C ASP A 53 -9.38 0.79 -1.34
N ILE A 54 -8.25 1.47 -1.41
CA ILE A 54 -7.45 1.86 -0.25
C ILE A 54 -7.32 3.36 -0.27
N SER A 55 -7.64 4.01 0.84
CA SER A 55 -7.36 5.43 1.09
C SER A 55 -6.18 5.52 2.05
N VAL A 56 -5.21 6.37 1.74
CA VAL A 56 -4.04 6.57 2.57
C VAL A 56 -4.06 7.99 3.12
N ASP A 57 -3.94 8.10 4.43
CA ASP A 57 -3.99 9.35 5.18
C ASP A 57 -2.75 9.46 6.08
N THR A 58 -2.21 10.67 6.21
CA THR A 58 -1.05 10.97 7.08
C THR A 58 -1.45 11.04 8.56
N ARG A 59 -0.46 11.26 9.42
CA ARG A 59 -0.66 11.45 10.87
C ARG A 59 -1.64 12.58 11.22
N ASP A 60 -1.68 13.63 10.42
CA ASP A 60 -2.57 14.79 10.57
C ASP A 60 -3.94 14.59 9.87
N TRP A 61 -4.28 13.36 9.46
CA TRP A 61 -5.51 13.01 8.72
C TRP A 61 -5.62 13.71 7.37
N THR A 62 -4.49 14.10 6.79
CA THR A 62 -4.50 14.67 5.46
C THR A 62 -4.40 13.55 4.45
N TRP A 63 -5.32 13.59 3.49
CA TRP A 63 -5.42 12.60 2.44
C TRP A 63 -4.24 12.66 1.48
N ILE A 64 -3.59 11.52 1.26
CA ILE A 64 -2.44 11.36 0.37
C ILE A 64 -2.90 10.92 -1.02
N GLY A 65 -3.82 9.95 -1.07
CA GLY A 65 -4.17 9.31 -2.31
C GLY A 65 -4.94 8.00 -2.13
N THR A 66 -5.32 7.41 -3.25
CA THR A 66 -5.86 6.05 -3.30
C THR A 66 -4.79 5.03 -3.72
N LYS A 67 -5.09 3.73 -3.57
CA LYS A 67 -4.24 2.67 -4.15
C LYS A 67 -3.89 2.93 -5.61
N SER A 68 -4.87 3.35 -6.41
CA SER A 68 -4.69 3.60 -7.85
C SER A 68 -3.80 4.81 -8.13
N SER A 69 -3.92 5.90 -7.38
CA SER A 69 -3.04 7.07 -7.55
C SER A 69 -1.62 6.83 -7.04
N LEU A 70 -1.43 5.83 -6.17
CA LEU A 70 -0.15 5.51 -5.56
C LEU A 70 0.55 4.30 -6.19
N ILE A 71 0.06 3.76 -7.31
CA ILE A 71 0.64 2.55 -7.94
C ILE A 71 2.13 2.71 -8.21
N GLU A 72 2.55 3.81 -8.85
CA GLU A 72 3.95 4.06 -9.19
C GLU A 72 4.83 4.06 -7.94
N VAL A 73 4.34 4.70 -6.87
CA VAL A 73 5.01 4.76 -5.57
C VAL A 73 5.12 3.37 -4.95
N LEU A 74 4.02 2.61 -4.95
CA LEU A 74 3.93 1.26 -4.42
C LEU A 74 4.76 0.24 -5.24
N GLN A 75 5.13 0.57 -6.48
CA GLN A 75 6.09 -0.22 -7.25
C GLN A 75 7.53 -0.01 -6.77
N THR A 76 7.88 1.20 -6.33
CA THR A 76 9.25 1.49 -5.82
C THR A 76 9.57 0.70 -4.55
N ILE A 77 8.55 0.39 -3.75
CA ILE A 77 8.69 -0.49 -2.57
C ILE A 77 8.79 -1.98 -2.94
N GLY A 78 8.65 -2.34 -4.22
CA GLY A 78 8.91 -3.69 -4.74
C GLY A 78 7.65 -4.53 -5.01
N VAL A 79 6.44 -3.96 -4.86
CA VAL A 79 5.19 -4.67 -5.17
C VAL A 79 4.88 -4.54 -6.66
N SER A 80 4.60 -5.66 -7.32
CA SER A 80 4.32 -5.63 -8.77
C SER A 80 3.01 -4.91 -9.10
N GLN A 81 2.94 -4.25 -10.26
CA GLN A 81 1.71 -3.58 -10.72
C GLN A 81 0.51 -4.51 -10.72
N ALA A 82 0.66 -5.71 -11.30
CA ALA A 82 -0.42 -6.71 -11.39
C ALA A 82 -0.99 -7.11 -10.02
N ALA A 83 -0.16 -7.03 -8.96
CA ALA A 83 -0.59 -7.33 -7.60
C ALA A 83 -1.40 -6.16 -7.00
N LEU A 84 -1.00 -4.93 -7.32
CA LEU A 84 -1.69 -3.71 -6.90
C LEU A 84 -3.01 -3.50 -7.64
N THR A 85 -3.06 -3.79 -8.95
CA THR A 85 -4.26 -3.70 -9.80
C THR A 85 -5.21 -4.88 -9.63
N LEU A 86 -4.79 -5.93 -8.91
CA LEU A 86 -5.56 -7.16 -8.70
C LEU A 86 -5.89 -7.90 -10.00
N GLU A 87 -5.04 -7.76 -11.03
CA GLU A 87 -5.13 -8.53 -12.27
C GLU A 87 -4.90 -10.03 -12.03
N ARG A 88 -4.12 -10.36 -11.00
CA ARG A 88 -3.90 -11.72 -10.51
C ARG A 88 -4.27 -11.82 -9.05
N GLY A 89 -4.84 -12.95 -8.65
CA GLY A 89 -5.16 -13.24 -7.27
C GLY A 89 -3.91 -13.42 -6.42
N PHE A 90 -4.03 -13.22 -5.11
CA PHE A 90 -2.92 -13.40 -4.16
C PHE A 90 -2.26 -14.79 -4.26
N LEU A 91 -3.04 -15.83 -4.55
CA LEU A 91 -2.56 -17.21 -4.67
C LEU A 91 -1.83 -17.51 -5.98
N ASP A 92 -1.95 -16.65 -6.99
CA ASP A 92 -1.29 -16.82 -8.30
C ASP A 92 0.20 -16.44 -8.24
N TYR A 93 0.63 -15.77 -7.17
CA TYR A 93 2.03 -15.42 -6.94
C TYR A 93 2.77 -16.55 -6.24
N SER A 94 4.03 -16.77 -6.62
CA SER A 94 4.87 -17.77 -5.96
C SER A 94 5.09 -17.42 -4.49
N LEU A 95 5.43 -18.43 -3.68
CA LEU A 95 5.77 -18.20 -2.27
C LEU A 95 6.93 -17.21 -2.16
N THR A 96 7.97 -17.35 -3.00
CA THR A 96 9.14 -16.46 -3.00
C THR A 96 8.76 -15.01 -3.30
N GLN A 97 7.88 -14.77 -4.27
CA GLN A 97 7.37 -13.42 -4.55
C GLN A 97 6.63 -12.86 -3.33
N ARG A 98 5.71 -13.66 -2.76
CA ARG A 98 4.96 -13.27 -1.56
C ARG A 98 5.86 -12.94 -0.37
N MET A 99 6.92 -13.72 -0.18
CA MET A 99 7.88 -13.50 0.91
C MET A 99 8.78 -12.29 0.66
N SER A 100 9.18 -12.02 -0.60
CA SER A 100 10.00 -10.85 -0.94
C SER A 100 9.33 -9.52 -0.61
N TRP A 101 8.00 -9.49 -0.65
CA TRP A 101 7.20 -8.32 -0.27
C TRP A 101 6.99 -8.18 1.24
N ALA A 102 7.12 -9.28 1.99
CA ALA A 102 6.95 -9.30 3.44
C ALA A 102 8.25 -9.13 4.22
N SER A 103 9.41 -9.22 3.54
CA SER A 103 10.75 -9.25 4.16
C SER A 103 11.50 -7.91 4.09
N LYS A 104 10.80 -6.79 3.89
CA LYS A 104 11.40 -5.45 3.78
C LYS A 104 11.40 -4.72 5.11
#